data_AF-A0A1V2IVQ4-F1
#
_entry.id   AF-A0A1V2IVQ4-F1
#
_cell.length_a   1.000
_cell.length_b   1.000
_cell.length_c   1.000
_cell.angle_alpha   90.00
_cell.angle_beta   90.00
_cell.angle_gamma   90.00
#
_symmetry.space_group_name_H-M   'P 1'
#
loop_
_entity.id
_entity.type
_entity.pdbx_description
1 polymer ?
#
loop_
_entity_poly.entity_id
_entity_poly.type
_entity_poly.pdbx_seq_one_letter_code
_entity_poly.pdbx_strand_id
1 'polypeptide(L)' 'MCDSPQLVGSSDIAAALGVTRQAVDHRLRTDPRAPAPAAVVNRTATWGGTRVWWRSDIDRWLGGADPDRWARRPGRR' A
#
# COMPACT_ATOMS: atom_id res chain seq x y z
N MET A 1 -4.98 21.98 -0.52
CA MET A 1 -3.59 21.51 -0.34
C MET A 1 -3.41 20.31 -1.26
N CYS A 2 -2.56 20.41 -2.27
CA CYS A 2 -2.21 19.23 -3.08
C CYS A 2 -1.30 18.35 -2.24
N ASP A 3 -1.87 17.33 -1.60
CA ASP A 3 -1.09 16.26 -0.96
C ASP A 3 -0.11 15.71 -2.01
N SER A 4 1.19 15.71 -1.71
CA SER A 4 2.19 15.16 -2.62
C SER A 4 1.87 13.70 -2.92
N PRO A 5 2.11 13.21 -4.15
CA PRO A 5 1.83 11.82 -4.47
C PRO A 5 2.65 10.89 -3.54
N GLN A 6 1.94 10.14 -2.69
CA GLN A 6 2.55 9.25 -1.69
C GLN A 6 2.60 7.82 -2.19
N LEU A 7 3.78 7.21 -2.14
CA LEU A 7 3.97 5.76 -2.32
C LEU A 7 3.78 5.04 -0.99
N VAL A 8 3.10 3.89 -1.04
CA VAL A 8 2.83 3.02 0.11
C VAL A 8 3.19 1.58 -0.22
N GLY A 9 3.77 0.86 0.75
CA GLY A 9 4.01 -0.59 0.65
C GLY A 9 2.94 -1.41 1.36
N SER A 10 2.99 -2.74 1.23
CA SER A 10 2.02 -3.65 1.86
C SER A 10 1.90 -3.45 3.38
N SER A 11 3.01 -3.12 4.06
CA SER A 11 3.00 -2.85 5.51
C SER A 11 2.25 -1.55 5.86
N ASP A 12 2.41 -0.50 5.06
CA ASP A 12 1.71 0.78 5.28
C ASP A 12 0.20 0.60 5.08
N ILE A 13 -0.18 -0.13 4.03
CA ILE A 13 -1.57 -0.48 3.72
C ILE A 13 -2.17 -1.31 4.86
N ALA A 14 -1.41 -2.28 5.39
CA ALA A 14 -1.84 -3.14 6.49
C ALA A 14 -2.09 -2.33 7.78
N ALA A 15 -1.18 -1.41 8.11
CA ALA A 15 -1.35 -0.52 9.26
C ALA A 15 -2.60 0.37 9.11
N ALA A 16 -2.80 0.94 7.93
CA ALA A 16 -3.95 1.80 7.63
C ALA A 16 -5.30 1.06 7.72
N LEU A 17 -5.31 -0.24 7.37
CA LEU A 17 -6.50 -1.09 7.44
C LEU A 17 -6.68 -1.81 8.77
N GLY A 18 -5.70 -1.76 9.68
CA GLY A 18 -5.72 -2.52 10.94
C GLY A 18 -5.68 -4.04 10.74
N VAL A 19 -5.01 -4.51 9.67
CA VAL A 19 -4.89 -5.94 9.33
C VAL A 19 -3.43 -6.36 9.22
N THR A 20 -3.16 -7.64 8.99
CA THR A 20 -1.79 -8.13 8.78
C THR A 20 -1.30 -7.83 7.36
N ARG A 21 0.02 -7.68 7.19
CA ARG A 21 0.65 -7.57 5.87
C ARG A 21 0.29 -8.75 4.96
N GLN A 22 0.25 -9.96 5.50
CA GLN A 22 -0.09 -11.17 4.74
C GLN A 22 -1.52 -11.11 4.19
N ALA A 23 -2.49 -10.58 4.96
CA ALA A 23 -3.85 -10.40 4.48
C ALA A 23 -3.92 -9.38 3.33
N VAL A 24 -3.14 -8.31 3.40
CA VAL A 24 -3.01 -7.34 2.29
C VAL A 24 -2.36 -7.98 1.07
N ASP A 25 -1.22 -8.67 1.23
CA ASP A 25 -0.52 -9.33 0.13
C ASP A 25 -1.39 -10.40 -0.55
N HIS A 26 -2.20 -11.12 0.23
CA HIS A 26 -3.18 -12.07 -0.30
C HIS A 26 -4.23 -11.36 -1.16
N ARG A 27 -4.89 -10.32 -0.62
CA ARG A 27 -5.91 -9.55 -1.36
C ARG A 27 -5.35 -8.92 -2.63
N LEU A 28 -4.16 -8.34 -2.58
CA LEU A 28 -3.47 -7.76 -3.76
C LEU A 28 -3.14 -8.79 -4.83
N ARG A 29 -3.07 -10.09 -4.48
CA ARG A 29 -2.81 -11.18 -5.41
C ARG A 29 -4.09 -11.81 -5.95
N THR A 30 -5.16 -11.86 -5.15
CA THR A 30 -6.38 -12.59 -5.49
C THR A 30 -7.51 -11.72 -6.00
N ASP A 31 -7.52 -10.42 -5.66
CA ASP A 31 -8.53 -9.49 -6.15
C ASP A 31 -8.15 -9.02 -7.57
N PRO A 32 -8.94 -9.32 -8.60
CA PRO A 32 -8.66 -8.90 -9.97
C PRO A 32 -8.74 -7.39 -10.18
N ARG A 33 -9.35 -6.64 -9.23
CA ARG A 33 -9.42 -5.18 -9.25
C ARG A 33 -8.24 -4.54 -8.51
N ALA A 34 -7.35 -5.33 -7.91
CA ALA A 34 -6.18 -4.81 -7.22
C ALA A 34 -5.28 -4.02 -8.19
N PRO A 35 -4.72 -2.89 -7.75
CA PRO A 35 -3.88 -2.08 -8.61
C PRO A 35 -2.53 -2.77 -8.85
N ALA A 36 -2.00 -2.59 -10.06
CA ALA A 36 -0.61 -2.96 -10.35
C ALA A 36 0.35 -2.15 -9.47
N PRO A 37 1.49 -2.72 -9.03
CA PRO A 37 2.50 -1.97 -8.30
C PRO A 37 3.05 -0.84 -9.17
N ALA A 38 3.14 0.35 -8.60
CA ALA A 38 3.76 1.51 -9.24
C ALA A 38 5.27 1.30 -9.42
N ALA A 39 5.91 0.62 -8.47
CA ALA A 39 7.31 0.22 -8.58
C ALA A 39 7.63 -1.00 -7.71
N VAL A 40 8.81 -1.57 -7.96
CA VAL A 40 9.46 -2.56 -7.10
C VAL A 40 10.79 -1.97 -6.64
N VAL A 41 10.93 -1.73 -5.34
CA VAL A 41 12.11 -1.09 -4.72
C VAL A 41 12.95 -2.08 -3.92
N ASN A 42 14.18 -1.71 -3.56
CA ASN A 42 15.10 -2.53 -2.75
C ASN A 42 15.34 -3.95 -3.32
N ARG A 43 15.30 -4.09 -4.65
CA ARG A 43 15.56 -5.37 -5.32
C ARG A 43 17.02 -5.76 -5.12
N THR A 44 17.27 -7.02 -4.79
CA THR A 44 18.62 -7.59 -4.69
C THR A 44 18.72 -8.84 -5.57
N ALA A 45 19.93 -9.37 -5.76
CA ALA A 45 20.15 -10.58 -6.57
C ALA A 45 19.38 -11.81 -6.03
N THR A 46 19.12 -11.86 -4.72
CA THR A 46 18.46 -12.98 -4.05
C THR A 46 17.02 -12.66 -3.61
N TRP A 47 16.58 -11.41 -3.73
CA TRP A 47 15.26 -10.99 -3.26
C TRP A 47 14.55 -10.06 -4.25
N GLY A 48 13.32 -10.43 -4.60
CA GLY A 48 12.51 -9.80 -5.64
C GLY A 48 12.09 -8.35 -5.39
N GLY A 49 12.41 -7.76 -4.23
CA GLY A 49 12.11 -6.37 -3.87
C GLY A 49 10.76 -6.17 -3.16
N THR A 50 10.54 -4.95 -2.68
CA THR A 50 9.26 -4.49 -2.12
C THR A 50 8.42 -3.85 -3.21
N ARG A 51 7.20 -4.35 -3.41
CA ARG A 51 6.18 -3.69 -4.24
C ARG A 51 5.62 -2.46 -3.51
N VAL A 52 5.51 -1.35 -4.23
CA VAL A 52 4.91 -0.11 -3.74
C VAL A 52 3.85 0.39 -4.73
N TRP A 53 2.82 1.05 -4.21
CA TRP A 53 1.68 1.57 -4.96
C TRP A 53 1.47 3.05 -4.68
N TRP A 54 0.83 3.75 -5.60
CA TRP A 54 0.29 5.07 -5.31
C TRP A 54 -0.84 4.93 -4.29
N ARG A 55 -0.79 5.77 -3.25
CA ARG A 55 -1.84 5.83 -2.22
C ARG A 55 -3.23 6.03 -2.83
N SER A 56 -3.34 6.89 -3.85
CA SER A 56 -4.60 7.15 -4.57
C SER A 56 -5.17 5.92 -5.27
N ASP A 57 -4.33 5.03 -5.80
CA ASP A 57 -4.80 3.81 -6.46
C ASP A 57 -5.27 2.78 -5.44
N ILE A 58 -4.60 2.70 -4.29
CA ILE A 58 -5.07 1.91 -3.15
C ILE A 58 -6.39 2.44 -2.62
N ASP A 59 -6.53 3.76 -2.45
CA ASP A 59 -7.78 4.37 -2.00
C ASP A 59 -8.92 4.08 -2.99
N ARG A 60 -8.68 4.21 -4.30
CA ARG A 60 -9.66 3.85 -5.33
C ARG A 60 -10.05 2.37 -5.26
N TRP A 61 -9.07 1.47 -5.12
CA TRP A 61 -9.31 0.04 -5.01
C TRP A 61 -10.18 -0.32 -3.79
N LEU A 62 -9.94 0.39 -2.67
CA LEU A 62 -10.68 0.21 -1.42
C LEU A 62 -12.03 0.95 -1.38
N GLY A 63 -12.51 1.47 -2.51
CA GLY A 63 -13.84 2.07 -2.64
C GLY A 63 -13.91 3.58 -2.35
N GLY A 64 -12.77 4.28 -2.29
CA GLY A 64 -12.72 5.73 -2.16
C GLY A 64 -11.63 6.23 -1.20
N ALA A 65 -11.34 7.53 -1.32
CA ALA A 65 -10.41 8.23 -0.44
C ALA A 65 -11.05 8.42 0.94
N ASP A 66 -10.43 7.81 1.94
CA ASP A 66 -10.70 8.05 3.36
C ASP A 66 -9.49 8.81 3.93
N PRO A 67 -9.63 10.11 4.26
CA PRO A 67 -8.51 10.90 4.76
C PRO A 67 -7.98 10.39 6.11
N ASP A 68 -8.84 9.77 6.93
CA ASP A 68 -8.50 9.30 8.27
C ASP A 68 -7.85 7.91 8.28
N ARG A 69 -8.05 7.13 7.21
CA ARG A 69 -7.44 5.79 7.03
C ARG A 69 -5.93 5.80 7.23
N TRP A 70 -5.28 6.85 6.76
CA TRP A 70 -3.83 6.97 6.76
C TRP A 70 -3.29 7.78 7.96
N ALA A 71 -4.17 8.38 8.76
CA ALA A 71 -3.78 9.12 9.96
C ALA A 71 -3.25 8.19 11.07
N ARG A 72 -3.63 6.90 11.05
CA ARG A 72 -3.17 5.88 11.99
C ARG A 72 -1.77 5.31 11.67
N ARG A 73 -0.86 6.14 11.16
CA ARG A 73 0.55 5.74 11.07
C ARG A 73 1.15 5.75 12.48
N PRO A 74 1.50 4.60 13.09
CA PRO A 74 2.46 4.65 14.18
C PRO A 74 3.73 5.27 13.60
N GLY A 75 4.16 6.39 14.17
CA GLY A 75 5.35 7.10 13.72
C GLY A 75 6.51 6.14 13.59
N ARG A 76 7.17 6.14 12.44
CA ARG A 76 8.51 5.57 12.28
C ARG A 76 9.41 6.33 13.26
N ARG A 77 9.74 5.68 14.38
CA ARG A 77 10.78 6.13 15.31
C ARG A 77 12.14 5.64 14.83
#